data_AF-A0A0Q5R5P8-F1
#
_entry.id   AF-A0A0Q5R5P8-F1
#
_cell.length_a   1.000
_cell.length_b   1.000
_cell.length_c   1.000
_cell.angle_alpha   90.00
_cell.angle_beta   90.00
_cell.angle_gamma   90.00
#
_symmetry.space_group_name_H-M   'P 1'
#
loop_
_entity.id
_entity.type
_entity.pdbx_description
1 polymer ?
#
loop_
_entity_poly.entity_id
_entity_poly.type
_entity_poly.pdbx_seq_one_letter_code
_entity_poly.pdbx_strand_id
1 'polypeptide(L)'
;MAQIASEAGVTRALVYHYFPTKADLFAAIWARAHETLGTTVDFAQARSVRDGLISALVAYLDFYEKHLGLVLTANRSAIAAAPVVRDPITATFDTLTTTVLDAVGASGEPRRIAETAFAGWIGFIREATVKTLLDRTVTPEQNLAICIDVLDATVGRHIDLDVPAGRG
;
A
#
# COMPACT_ATOMS: atom_id res chain seq x y z
N MET A 1 21.06 2.44 -14.46
CA MET A 1 21.61 3.80 -14.67
C MET A 1 22.08 3.99 -16.11
N ALA A 2 23.07 3.24 -16.62
CA ALA A 2 23.56 3.42 -17.99
C ALA A 2 22.48 3.21 -19.07
N GLN A 3 21.72 2.11 -19.00
CA GLN A 3 20.59 1.86 -19.91
C GLN A 3 19.52 2.96 -19.83
N ILE A 4 19.12 3.35 -18.62
CA ILE A 4 18.14 4.43 -18.39
C ILE A 4 18.62 5.76 -18.99
N ALA A 5 19.90 6.09 -18.83
CA ALA A 5 20.49 7.29 -19.42
C ALA A 5 20.42 7.25 -20.95
N SER A 6 20.74 6.10 -21.55
CA SER A 6 20.65 5.88 -22.99
C SER A 6 19.21 6.02 -23.50
N GLU A 7 18.24 5.39 -22.83
CA GLU A 7 16.82 5.46 -23.21
C GLU A 7 16.24 6.88 -23.04
N ALA A 8 16.70 7.61 -22.03
CA ALA A 8 16.29 8.99 -21.77
C ALA A 8 17.07 10.05 -22.59
N GLY A 9 18.06 9.64 -23.39
CA GLY A 9 18.86 10.58 -24.19
C GLY A 9 19.76 11.52 -23.37
N VAL A 10 20.16 11.11 -22.15
CA VAL A 10 20.97 11.91 -21.22
C VAL A 10 22.27 11.21 -20.85
N THR A 11 23.20 11.94 -20.23
CA THR A 11 24.45 11.34 -19.74
C THR A 11 24.19 10.53 -18.46
N ARG A 12 24.98 9.47 -18.25
CA ARG A 12 24.94 8.69 -17.00
C ARG A 12 25.24 9.58 -15.77
N ALA A 13 26.11 10.58 -15.93
CA ALA A 13 26.43 11.54 -14.87
C ALA A 13 25.21 12.39 -14.48
N LEU A 14 24.38 12.79 -15.45
CA LEU A 14 23.15 13.54 -15.17
C LEU A 14 22.15 12.70 -14.38
N VAL A 15 22.02 11.40 -14.69
CA VAL A 15 21.13 10.52 -13.90
C VAL A 15 21.61 10.40 -12.45
N TYR A 16 22.93 10.26 -12.22
CA TYR A 16 23.48 10.23 -10.85
C TYR A 16 23.37 11.58 -10.12
N HIS A 17 23.37 12.69 -10.85
CA HIS A 17 23.16 14.01 -10.25
C HIS A 17 21.78 14.11 -9.59
N TYR A 18 20.74 13.59 -10.24
CA TYR A 18 19.38 13.57 -9.67
C TYR A 18 19.13 12.40 -8.72
N PHE A 19 19.73 11.24 -8.99
CA PHE A 19 19.52 10.02 -8.23
C PHE A 19 20.86 9.38 -7.87
N PRO A 20 21.43 9.72 -6.70
CA PRO A 20 22.77 9.30 -6.30
C PRO A 20 22.95 7.78 -6.30
N THR A 21 21.90 7.02 -5.95
CA THR A 21 21.90 5.56 -6.00
C THR A 21 20.75 5.01 -6.85
N LYS A 22 20.84 3.72 -7.20
CA LYS A 22 19.74 3.00 -7.84
C LYS A 22 18.51 2.92 -6.92
N ALA A 23 18.70 2.93 -5.60
CA ALA A 23 17.61 2.93 -4.63
C ALA A 23 16.88 4.28 -4.62
N ASP A 24 17.58 5.41 -4.75
CA ASP A 24 16.96 6.74 -4.85
C ASP A 24 16.12 6.87 -6.12
N LEU A 25 16.65 6.40 -7.27
CA LEU A 25 15.89 6.37 -8.51
C LEU A 25 14.65 5.48 -8.39
N PHE A 26 14.81 4.28 -7.81
CA PHE A 26 13.68 3.37 -7.61
C PHE A 26 12.64 3.97 -6.67
N ALA A 27 13.05 4.58 -5.57
CA ALA A 27 12.16 5.25 -4.62
C ALA A 27 11.33 6.35 -5.29
N ALA A 28 11.95 7.16 -6.15
CA ALA A 28 11.24 8.19 -6.90
C ALA A 28 10.19 7.61 -7.88
N ILE A 29 10.56 6.55 -8.62
CA ILE A 29 9.62 5.83 -9.50
C ILE A 29 8.47 5.24 -8.68
N TRP A 30 8.80 4.63 -7.54
CA TRP A 30 7.85 3.96 -6.66
C TRP A 30 6.86 4.94 -6.02
N ALA A 31 7.36 6.06 -5.50
CA ALA A 31 6.54 7.14 -4.96
C ALA A 31 5.59 7.70 -6.02
N ARG A 32 6.10 7.98 -7.23
CA ARG A 32 5.29 8.47 -8.34
C ARG A 32 4.17 7.51 -8.72
N ALA A 33 4.42 6.20 -8.69
CA ALA A 33 3.42 5.19 -8.97
C ALA A 33 2.33 5.14 -7.86
N HIS A 34 2.69 5.42 -6.60
CA HIS A 34 1.75 5.46 -5.47
C HIS A 34 0.94 6.75 -5.39
N GLU A 35 1.43 7.88 -5.90
CA GLU A 35 0.63 9.12 -5.98
C GLU A 35 -0.68 8.89 -6.75
N THR A 36 -0.63 8.14 -7.85
CA THR A 36 -1.81 7.74 -8.64
C THR A 36 -2.81 6.87 -7.88
N LEU A 37 -2.34 6.09 -6.89
CA LEU A 37 -3.24 5.34 -6.00
C LEU A 37 -3.98 6.27 -5.04
N GLY A 38 -3.26 7.22 -4.43
CA GLY A 38 -3.83 8.16 -3.46
C GLY A 38 -4.94 9.04 -4.02
N THR A 39 -4.90 9.37 -5.32
CA THR A 39 -5.97 10.12 -6.00
C THR A 39 -7.24 9.31 -6.27
N THR A 40 -7.19 7.99 -6.13
CA THR A 40 -8.30 7.08 -6.52
C THR A 40 -9.24 6.76 -5.35
N VAL A 41 -8.81 6.99 -4.11
CA VAL A 41 -9.55 6.56 -2.90
C VAL A 41 -10.26 7.76 -2.26
N ASP A 42 -11.57 7.86 -2.47
CA ASP A 42 -12.41 8.87 -1.82
C ASP A 42 -13.20 8.28 -0.64
N PHE A 43 -12.61 8.34 0.56
CA PHE A 43 -13.27 7.93 1.80
C PHE A 43 -14.52 8.77 2.11
N ALA A 44 -14.62 10.01 1.60
CA ALA A 44 -15.74 10.90 1.92
C ALA A 44 -17.05 10.48 1.26
N GLN A 45 -16.99 9.68 0.18
CA GLN A 45 -18.16 9.13 -0.49
C GLN A 45 -18.53 7.70 -0.02
N ALA A 46 -17.73 7.10 0.84
CA ALA A 46 -18.00 5.76 1.36
C ALA A 46 -19.14 5.78 2.39
N ARG A 47 -20.01 4.76 2.36
CA ARG A 47 -21.13 4.64 3.32
C ARG A 47 -20.63 4.34 4.73
N SER A 48 -19.55 3.58 4.85
CA SER A 48 -18.87 3.27 6.10
C SER A 48 -17.36 3.31 5.92
N VAL A 49 -16.62 3.37 7.04
CA VAL A 49 -15.16 3.27 7.06
C VAL A 49 -14.70 1.96 6.41
N ARG A 50 -15.42 0.86 6.66
CA ARG A 50 -15.19 -0.46 6.04
C ARG A 50 -15.34 -0.40 4.52
N ASP A 51 -16.40 0.19 4.00
CA ASP A 51 -16.61 0.34 2.55
C ASP A 51 -15.47 1.15 1.91
N GLY A 52 -14.98 2.19 2.59
CA GLY A 52 -13.83 2.98 2.16
C GLY A 52 -12.53 2.17 2.11
N LEU A 53 -12.27 1.37 3.16
CA LEU A 53 -11.11 0.46 3.22
C LEU A 53 -11.16 -0.60 2.12
N ILE A 54 -12.32 -1.18 1.85
CA ILE A 54 -12.51 -2.16 0.77
C ILE A 54 -12.24 -1.51 -0.58
N SER A 55 -12.75 -0.30 -0.81
CA SER A 55 -12.49 0.45 -2.04
C SER A 55 -11.00 0.77 -2.22
N ALA A 56 -10.33 1.17 -1.14
CA ALA A 56 -8.88 1.40 -1.12
C ALA A 56 -8.09 0.13 -1.42
N LEU A 57 -8.51 -1.00 -0.84
CA LEU A 57 -7.92 -2.31 -1.08
C LEU A 57 -8.05 -2.73 -2.54
N VAL A 58 -9.25 -2.60 -3.14
CA VAL A 58 -9.45 -2.91 -4.57
C VAL A 58 -8.51 -2.09 -5.43
N ALA A 59 -8.43 -0.77 -5.22
CA ALA A 59 -7.50 0.08 -5.97
C ALA A 59 -6.03 -0.35 -5.78
N TYR A 60 -5.66 -0.76 -4.57
CA TYR A 60 -4.32 -1.25 -4.26
C TYR A 60 -3.99 -2.57 -4.98
N LEU A 61 -4.92 -3.52 -5.01
CA LEU A 61 -4.75 -4.80 -5.72
C LEU A 61 -4.66 -4.59 -7.24
N ASP A 62 -5.49 -3.71 -7.79
CA ASP A 62 -5.44 -3.32 -9.21
C ASP A 62 -4.08 -2.72 -9.59
N PHE A 63 -3.51 -1.89 -8.71
CA PHE A 63 -2.17 -1.35 -8.91
C PHE A 63 -1.11 -2.45 -8.89
N TYR A 64 -1.24 -3.45 -8.00
CA TYR A 64 -0.30 -4.56 -7.95
C TYR A 64 -0.29 -5.36 -9.26
N GLU A 65 -1.47 -5.61 -9.82
CA GLU A 65 -1.61 -6.30 -11.10
C GLU A 65 -0.99 -5.48 -12.24
N LYS A 66 -1.31 -4.19 -12.35
CA LYS A 66 -0.80 -3.30 -13.41
C LYS A 66 0.70 -3.05 -13.33
N HIS A 67 1.29 -3.15 -12.14
CA HIS A 67 2.69 -2.79 -11.87
C HIS A 67 3.51 -3.94 -11.27
N LEU A 68 3.21 -5.20 -11.60
CA LEU A 68 3.83 -6.38 -10.98
C LEU A 68 5.36 -6.33 -10.94
N GLY A 69 6.05 -5.94 -12.01
CA GLY A 69 7.52 -5.84 -12.02
C GLY A 69 8.08 -4.84 -11.00
N LEU A 70 7.37 -3.73 -10.82
CA LEU A 70 7.70 -2.70 -9.84
C LEU A 70 7.46 -3.22 -8.42
N VAL A 71 6.32 -3.88 -8.19
CA VAL A 71 5.97 -4.54 -6.92
C VAL A 71 7.00 -5.62 -6.54
N LEU A 72 7.39 -6.49 -7.48
CA LEU A 72 8.39 -7.51 -7.23
C LEU A 72 9.74 -6.89 -6.87
N THR A 73 10.11 -5.79 -7.51
CA THR A 73 11.33 -5.06 -7.14
C THR A 73 11.21 -4.46 -5.73
N ALA A 74 10.06 -3.87 -5.38
CA ALA A 74 9.81 -3.28 -4.07
C ALA A 74 9.68 -4.30 -2.93
N ASN A 75 9.38 -5.57 -3.22
CA ASN A 75 9.13 -6.60 -2.20
C ASN A 75 10.17 -7.74 -2.17
N ARG A 76 10.86 -8.03 -3.28
CA ARG A 76 11.70 -9.23 -3.44
C ARG A 76 13.15 -8.95 -3.87
N SER A 77 13.56 -7.69 -3.98
CA SER A 77 14.92 -7.34 -4.36
C SER A 77 15.73 -6.76 -3.20
N ALA A 78 17.06 -6.71 -3.32
CA ALA A 78 17.90 -6.03 -2.33
C ALA A 78 17.58 -4.53 -2.17
N ILE A 79 17.00 -3.89 -3.19
CA ILE A 79 16.59 -2.48 -3.14
C ILE A 79 15.41 -2.28 -2.18
N ALA A 80 14.56 -3.30 -2.01
CA ALA A 80 13.45 -3.29 -1.05
C ALA A 80 13.92 -3.08 0.40
N ALA A 81 15.18 -3.37 0.70
CA ALA A 81 15.72 -3.19 2.04
C ALA A 81 16.16 -1.75 2.35
N ALA A 82 16.23 -0.87 1.35
CA ALA A 82 16.70 0.50 1.54
C ALA A 82 15.62 1.36 2.23
N PRO A 83 15.97 2.14 3.28
CA PRO A 83 15.03 3.03 3.97
C PRO A 83 14.31 4.00 3.02
N VAL A 84 15.04 4.58 2.06
CA VAL A 84 14.48 5.49 1.03
C VAL A 84 13.33 4.89 0.22
N VAL A 85 13.25 3.55 0.13
CA VAL A 85 12.18 2.84 -0.57
C VAL A 85 11.03 2.49 0.39
N ARG A 86 11.33 2.05 1.62
CA ARG A 86 10.31 1.56 2.57
C ARG A 86 9.59 2.67 3.31
N ASP A 87 10.34 3.66 3.81
CA ASP A 87 9.84 4.64 4.78
C ASP A 87 8.66 5.46 4.23
N PRO A 88 8.66 5.93 2.96
CA PRO A 88 7.52 6.67 2.41
C PRO A 88 6.22 5.86 2.36
N ILE A 89 6.33 4.56 2.06
CA ILE A 89 5.19 3.65 2.00
C ILE A 89 4.64 3.43 3.40
N THR A 90 5.53 3.15 4.35
CA THR A 90 5.16 2.97 5.76
C THR A 90 4.45 4.21 6.28
N ALA A 91 5.00 5.40 6.06
CA ALA A 91 4.37 6.67 6.46
C ALA A 91 2.99 6.89 5.81
N THR A 92 2.81 6.48 4.55
CA THR A 92 1.50 6.55 3.87
C THR A 92 0.47 5.65 4.56
N PHE A 93 0.85 4.40 4.87
CA PHE A 93 -0.03 3.47 5.57
C PHE A 93 -0.29 3.87 7.02
N ASP A 94 0.69 4.44 7.72
CA ASP A 94 0.53 4.95 9.08
C ASP A 94 -0.47 6.12 9.10
N THR A 95 -0.42 6.99 8.09
CA THR A 95 -1.37 8.09 7.92
C THR A 95 -2.79 7.59 7.67
N LEU A 96 -2.94 6.59 6.78
CA LEU A 96 -4.22 5.95 6.50
C LEU A 96 -4.79 5.29 7.77
N THR A 97 -3.96 4.52 8.47
CA THR A 97 -4.32 3.84 9.73
C THR A 97 -4.78 4.85 10.77
N THR A 98 -4.03 5.93 10.96
CA THR A 98 -4.39 7.01 11.89
C THR A 98 -5.74 7.63 11.53
N THR A 99 -5.94 7.96 10.25
CA THR A 99 -7.19 8.57 9.76
C THR A 99 -8.40 7.67 10.00
N VAL A 100 -8.25 6.38 9.72
CA VAL A 100 -9.30 5.37 9.95
C VAL A 100 -9.61 5.24 11.43
N LEU A 101 -8.58 5.12 12.28
CA LEU A 101 -8.76 4.98 13.72
C LEU A 101 -9.41 6.21 14.36
N ASP A 102 -9.09 7.40 13.85
CA ASP A 102 -9.72 8.64 14.29
C ASP A 102 -11.19 8.70 13.84
N ALA A 103 -11.49 8.28 12.62
CA ALA A 103 -12.87 8.25 12.09
C ALA A 103 -13.79 7.33 12.89
N VAL A 104 -13.27 6.20 13.39
CA VAL A 104 -14.02 5.28 14.26
C VAL A 104 -14.00 5.66 15.75
N GLY A 105 -13.33 6.76 16.12
CA GLY A 105 -13.20 7.20 17.51
C GLY A 105 -12.39 6.25 18.39
N ALA A 106 -11.51 5.43 17.81
CA ALA A 106 -10.73 4.45 18.56
C ALA A 106 -9.72 5.14 19.48
N SER A 107 -9.71 4.74 20.75
CA SER A 107 -8.80 5.25 21.77
C SER A 107 -8.33 4.13 22.72
N GLY A 108 -7.32 4.43 23.54
CA GLY A 108 -6.84 3.52 24.58
C GLY A 108 -6.28 2.19 24.05
N GLU A 109 -6.59 1.10 24.75
CA GLU A 109 -6.12 -0.24 24.40
C GLU A 109 -6.66 -0.76 23.04
N PRO A 110 -7.96 -0.65 22.71
CA PRO A 110 -8.47 -1.05 21.40
C PRO A 110 -7.73 -0.41 20.23
N ARG A 111 -7.39 0.88 20.33
CA ARG A 111 -6.61 1.59 19.31
C ARG A 111 -5.24 0.96 19.09
N ARG A 112 -4.47 0.72 20.15
CA ARG A 112 -3.11 0.14 20.04
C ARG A 112 -3.11 -1.26 19.44
N ILE A 113 -4.13 -2.06 19.78
CA ILE A 113 -4.31 -3.39 19.20
C ILE A 113 -4.64 -3.25 17.70
N ALA A 114 -5.55 -2.34 17.34
CA ALA A 114 -5.92 -2.11 15.96
C ALA A 114 -4.75 -1.56 15.11
N GLU A 115 -3.90 -0.69 15.64
CA GLU A 115 -2.67 -0.21 14.97
C GLU A 115 -1.75 -1.39 14.61
N THR A 116 -1.55 -2.32 15.54
CA THR A 116 -0.75 -3.53 15.31
C THR A 116 -1.41 -4.45 14.29
N ALA A 117 -2.74 -4.63 14.37
CA ALA A 117 -3.52 -5.44 13.45
C ALA A 117 -3.47 -4.87 12.02
N PHE A 118 -3.58 -3.55 11.85
CA PHE A 118 -3.43 -2.88 10.55
C PHE A 118 -2.07 -3.12 9.93
N ALA A 119 -0.99 -2.98 10.70
CA ALA A 119 0.37 -3.26 10.21
C ALA A 119 0.51 -4.72 9.72
N GLY A 120 -0.02 -5.68 10.48
CA GLY A 120 -0.06 -7.09 10.09
C GLY A 120 -0.90 -7.34 8.84
N TRP A 121 -2.07 -6.71 8.75
CA TRP A 121 -2.97 -6.81 7.60
C TRP A 121 -2.35 -6.26 6.32
N ILE A 122 -1.66 -5.12 6.38
CA ILE A 122 -0.90 -4.58 5.24
C ILE A 122 0.17 -5.58 4.79
N GLY A 123 0.91 -6.17 5.74
CA GLY A 123 1.87 -7.23 5.44
C GLY A 123 1.23 -8.43 4.73
N PHE A 124 0.08 -8.88 5.23
CA PHE A 124 -0.71 -9.96 4.63
C PHE A 124 -1.12 -9.65 3.19
N ILE A 125 -1.71 -8.47 2.94
CA ILE A 125 -2.14 -8.04 1.60
C ILE A 125 -0.98 -8.12 0.61
N ARG A 126 0.20 -7.57 0.97
CA ARG A 126 1.37 -7.56 0.09
C ARG A 126 1.80 -8.97 -0.29
N GLU A 127 1.92 -9.85 0.70
CA GLU A 127 2.38 -11.23 0.49
C GLU A 127 1.35 -12.07 -0.28
N ALA A 128 0.08 -12.04 0.14
CA ALA A 128 -1.00 -12.78 -0.51
C ALA A 128 -1.18 -12.36 -1.98
N THR A 129 -1.06 -11.06 -2.27
CA THR A 129 -1.21 -10.53 -3.63
C THR A 129 -0.03 -10.90 -4.52
N VAL A 130 1.20 -10.79 -4.02
CA VAL A 130 2.38 -11.24 -4.76
C VAL A 130 2.28 -12.73 -5.07
N LYS A 131 1.89 -13.56 -4.09
CA LYS A 131 1.67 -15.00 -4.31
C LYS A 131 0.59 -15.25 -5.37
N THR A 132 -0.54 -14.57 -5.27
CA THR A 132 -1.67 -14.71 -6.21
C THR A 132 -1.25 -14.40 -7.65
N LEU A 133 -0.52 -13.29 -7.86
CA LEU A 133 -0.11 -12.85 -9.19
C LEU A 133 0.98 -13.75 -9.81
N LEU A 134 1.81 -14.40 -8.99
CA LEU A 134 2.87 -15.30 -9.45
C LEU A 134 2.35 -16.73 -9.71
N ASP A 135 1.62 -17.30 -8.76
CA ASP A 135 1.24 -18.72 -8.80
C ASP A 135 -0.06 -18.94 -9.59
N ARG A 136 -0.94 -17.93 -9.65
CA ARG A 136 -2.25 -17.93 -10.33
C ARG A 136 -3.18 -19.09 -9.95
N THR A 137 -2.95 -19.71 -8.79
CA THR A 137 -3.82 -20.76 -8.22
C THR A 137 -5.02 -20.20 -7.47
N VAL A 138 -4.98 -18.90 -7.15
CA VAL A 138 -6.02 -18.11 -6.49
C VAL A 138 -6.41 -17.00 -7.46
N THR A 139 -7.70 -16.68 -7.58
CA THR A 139 -8.16 -15.57 -8.42
C THR A 139 -8.01 -14.22 -7.71
N PRO A 140 -7.97 -13.08 -8.43
CA PRO A 140 -7.97 -11.75 -7.81
C PRO A 140 -9.14 -11.55 -6.83
N GLU A 141 -10.33 -12.07 -7.15
CA GLU A 141 -11.52 -11.98 -6.31
C GLU A 141 -11.37 -12.80 -5.02
N GLN A 142 -10.77 -13.99 -5.11
CA GLN A 142 -10.49 -14.82 -3.94
C GLN A 142 -9.42 -14.17 -3.05
N ASN A 143 -8.40 -13.55 -3.64
CA ASN A 143 -7.40 -12.79 -2.88
C ASN A 143 -8.04 -11.59 -2.15
N LEU A 144 -8.88 -10.81 -2.85
CA LEU A 144 -9.64 -9.72 -2.24
C LEU A 144 -10.49 -10.22 -1.07
N ALA A 145 -11.24 -11.31 -1.27
CA ALA A 145 -12.10 -11.89 -0.23
C ALA A 145 -11.30 -12.27 1.03
N ILE A 146 -10.18 -12.97 0.89
CA ILE A 146 -9.35 -13.37 2.03
C ILE A 146 -8.73 -12.13 2.71
N CYS A 147 -8.34 -11.11 1.95
CA CYS A 147 -7.86 -9.85 2.54
C CYS A 147 -8.94 -9.15 3.37
N ILE A 148 -10.21 -9.19 2.95
CA ILE A 148 -11.36 -8.66 3.72
C ILE A 148 -11.60 -9.52 4.97
N ASP A 149 -11.57 -10.85 4.85
CA ASP A 149 -11.75 -11.75 5.99
C ASP A 149 -10.70 -11.50 7.09
N VAL A 150 -9.44 -11.28 6.70
CA VAL A 150 -8.36 -10.94 7.65
C VAL A 150 -8.58 -9.56 8.28
N LEU A 151 -9.04 -8.56 7.52
CA LEU A 151 -9.39 -7.25 8.07
C LEU A 151 -10.42 -7.39 9.19
N ASP A 152 -11.52 -8.11 8.92
CA ASP A 152 -12.61 -8.29 9.86
C ASP A 152 -12.16 -9.09 11.10
N ALA A 153 -11.39 -10.16 10.88
CA ALA A 153 -10.93 -11.03 11.97
C ALA A 153 -9.89 -10.38 12.89
N THR A 154 -9.10 -9.42 12.37
CA THR A 154 -8.02 -8.77 13.10
C THR A 154 -8.40 -7.38 13.56
N VAL A 155 -8.66 -6.45 12.65
CA VAL A 155 -8.99 -5.06 12.95
C VAL A 155 -10.44 -4.94 13.43
N GLY A 156 -11.39 -5.46 12.65
CA GLY A 156 -12.84 -5.35 12.92
C GLY A 156 -13.28 -6.01 14.23
N ARG A 157 -12.45 -6.90 14.81
CA ARG A 157 -12.66 -7.49 16.13
C ARG A 157 -12.47 -6.50 17.29
N HIS A 158 -11.70 -5.43 17.09
CA HIS A 158 -11.32 -4.49 18.13
C HIS A 158 -11.93 -3.09 17.95
N ILE A 159 -12.34 -2.75 16.73
CA ILE A 159 -12.94 -1.47 16.39
C ILE A 159 -14.13 -1.67 15.44
N ASP A 160 -15.16 -0.83 15.60
CA ASP A 160 -16.31 -0.83 14.71
C ASP A 160 -15.98 -0.08 13.41
N LEU A 161 -15.84 -0.83 12.31
CA LEU A 161 -15.55 -0.28 10.98
C LEU A 161 -16.82 0.07 10.20
N ASP A 162 -18.01 -0.31 10.68
CA ASP A 162 -19.28 -0.08 9.98
C ASP A 162 -19.86 1.32 10.27
N VAL A 163 -19.15 2.14 11.06
CA VAL A 163 -19.49 3.55 11.28
C VAL A 163 -19.40 4.36 9.98
N PRO A 164 -20.20 5.44 9.82
CA PRO A 164 -20.13 6.32 8.66
C PRO A 164 -18.73 6.91 8.45
N ALA A 165 -18.25 6.96 7.21
CA ALA A 165 -16.93 7.52 6.88
C ALA A 165 -16.90 9.06 6.91
N GLY A 166 -18.06 9.71 6.83
CA GLY A 166 -18.21 11.16 6.91
C GLY A 166 -18.36 11.66 8.35
N ARG A 167 -17.74 12.81 8.66
CA ARG A 167 -17.92 13.50 9.94
C ARG A 167 -19.40 13.86 10.15
N GLY A 168 -19.93 13.49 11.32
CA GLY A 168 -20.91 14.35 12.00
C GLY A 168 -20.26 15.67 12.42
#